data_AF-A0A2K5QLD8-F1
#
_entry.id   AF-A0A2K5QLD8-F1
#
_cell.length_a   1.000
_cell.length_b   1.000
_cell.length_c   1.000
_cell.angle_alpha   90.00
_cell.angle_beta   90.00
_cell.angle_gamma   90.00
#
_symmetry.space_group_name_H-M   'P 1'
#
loop_
_entity.id
_entity.type
_entity.pdbx_description
1 polymer ?
#
loop_
_entity_poly.entity_id
_entity_poly.type
_entity_poly.pdbx_seq_one_letter_code
_entity_poly.pdbx_strand_id
1 'polypeptide(L)'
;MDGEAVHFCTDNQCISLQPQGVDSVAMTPAAPKMSRLVQATPVFMAVTLVFSLVTLFLMVQQHTRPVTKPVQAMLLGGNITDHLPFELNNHHHFGRETEMQELIQTFKSHMENSSAWVVEIQMLKCRVDNVNSQLQVLSNHLGNTSADNQMVKGVLKDATTLSLQTQMLRSSLEGTNADIQRLKGGLEKANALTSQTQDFLKSSLENTSIELHVLSRGLENANSEIQMLKASLEMANAQARLANSSLKNANAEIHVLRGHLDNVNDLRTQNQVLRSSLEGANAEIQGLKENLQNTNALNSQTQTLMKGSFENTSAEIQLLRDHLERAGDEIHLLKRGLETVTTEVQRANGRLDQTDAEFLVFKAEMENASTLNAQVQVLNGDMKNARREIQTLKRGMKNASALTSQTEMLDSNLKKASAEIQRLREDLETTKALTVEIQQEQSHLKTLREVIASQEQLQRTQSQLLQMTLQGWKFNGGSLYYFSYVKKSWSEAEQFCVSKGAHLASVASEEEQAFLVAFTGNAYHWIGLTDRGTEGFWRWTDGTPFNAARNRELGSKGSCPLGTYLSVNSGVGACSFIDNFPCPWILSN
;
A
#
# COMPACT_ATOMS: atom_id res chain seq x y z
N MET A 1 -21.79 -42.25 25.04
CA MET A 1 -21.00 -41.22 25.72
C MET A 1 -19.73 -41.85 26.25
N ASP A 2 -18.54 -41.54 25.77
CA ASP A 2 -18.10 -40.70 24.65
C ASP A 2 -16.73 -41.21 24.20
N GLY A 3 -16.54 -41.35 22.89
CA GLY A 3 -15.26 -41.79 22.31
C GLY A 3 -15.43 -42.40 20.93
N GLU A 4 -15.55 -41.56 19.90
CA GLU A 4 -15.46 -41.99 18.49
C GLU A 4 -14.17 -41.41 17.88
N ALA A 5 -13.17 -42.27 17.71
CA ALA A 5 -12.01 -42.00 16.87
C ALA A 5 -12.35 -42.45 15.43
N VAL A 6 -12.12 -41.59 14.44
CA VAL A 6 -12.41 -41.90 13.04
C VAL A 6 -11.19 -42.55 12.40
N HIS A 7 -11.38 -43.74 11.82
CA HIS A 7 -10.35 -44.51 11.14
C HIS A 7 -10.57 -44.49 9.63
N PHE A 8 -9.52 -44.20 8.86
CA PHE A 8 -9.52 -44.35 7.40
C PHE A 8 -8.51 -45.42 6.99
N CYS A 9 -8.96 -46.38 6.20
CA CYS A 9 -8.15 -47.47 5.68
C CYS A 9 -8.36 -47.60 4.17
N THR A 10 -7.27 -47.79 3.44
CA THR A 10 -7.26 -48.38 2.09
C THR A 10 -6.22 -49.49 2.05
N ASP A 11 -6.35 -50.39 1.06
CA ASP A 11 -5.90 -51.80 1.00
C ASP A 11 -4.47 -52.19 1.40
N ASN A 12 -3.66 -51.32 2.01
CA ASN A 12 -2.53 -51.73 2.85
C ASN A 12 -2.05 -50.74 3.93
N GLN A 13 -2.81 -49.70 4.32
CA GLN A 13 -2.46 -48.85 5.47
C GLN A 13 -3.70 -48.19 6.12
N CYS A 14 -3.73 -48.20 7.46
CA CYS A 14 -4.76 -47.52 8.26
C CYS A 14 -4.13 -46.38 9.07
N ILE A 15 -4.76 -45.20 9.02
CA ILE A 15 -4.36 -44.04 9.83
C ILE A 15 -5.54 -43.69 10.75
N SER A 16 -5.22 -43.50 12.04
CA SER A 16 -6.19 -43.05 13.05
C SER A 16 -5.87 -41.61 13.42
N LEU A 17 -6.88 -40.73 13.34
CA LEU A 17 -6.78 -39.36 13.81
C LEU A 17 -7.65 -39.20 15.05
N GLN A 18 -7.00 -38.92 16.18
CA GLN A 18 -7.67 -38.63 17.43
C GLN A 18 -7.75 -37.11 17.62
N PRO A 19 -8.89 -36.52 18.02
CA PRO A 19 -8.97 -35.08 18.25
C PRO A 19 -8.20 -34.74 19.52
N GLN A 20 -7.21 -33.84 19.41
CA GLN A 20 -6.52 -33.30 20.59
C GLN A 20 -7.52 -32.46 21.39
N GLY A 21 -7.75 -32.90 22.64
CA GLY A 21 -8.59 -32.21 23.61
C GLY A 21 -8.04 -30.82 23.95
N VAL A 22 -8.96 -29.89 24.17
CA VAL A 22 -8.69 -28.56 24.70
C VAL A 22 -8.26 -28.72 26.17
N ASP A 23 -6.96 -28.60 26.43
CA ASP A 23 -6.44 -28.51 27.79
C ASP A 23 -6.84 -27.17 28.40
N SER A 24 -7.80 -27.23 29.32
CA SER A 24 -8.13 -26.15 30.24
C SER A 24 -7.09 -26.11 31.37
N VAL A 25 -5.99 -25.39 31.16
CA VAL A 25 -5.08 -25.01 32.26
C VAL A 25 -5.49 -23.64 32.77
N ALA A 26 -5.98 -23.63 34.01
CA ALA A 26 -6.21 -22.44 34.80
C ALA A 26 -4.91 -21.64 34.98
N MET A 27 -4.88 -20.40 34.49
CA MET A 27 -3.91 -19.40 34.93
C MET A 27 -4.56 -18.44 35.91
N THR A 28 -4.18 -18.59 37.18
CA THR A 28 -4.23 -17.56 38.22
C THR A 28 -3.60 -16.25 37.75
N PRO A 29 -4.15 -15.07 38.12
CA PRO A 29 -3.52 -13.80 37.78
C PRO A 29 -2.25 -13.61 38.61
N ALA A 30 -1.10 -13.68 37.95
CA ALA A 30 0.17 -13.31 38.55
C ALA A 30 0.21 -11.78 38.77
N ALA A 31 0.46 -11.39 40.01
CA ALA A 31 0.72 -10.01 40.41
C ALA A 31 1.90 -9.41 39.61
N PRO A 32 1.86 -8.10 39.27
CA PRO A 32 2.94 -7.46 38.55
C PRO A 32 4.20 -7.39 39.42
N LYS A 33 5.26 -8.09 38.99
CA LYS A 33 6.61 -7.89 39.51
C LYS A 33 7.05 -6.48 39.16
N MET A 34 7.07 -5.58 40.14
CA MET A 34 7.68 -4.26 40.01
C MET A 34 9.15 -4.42 39.59
N SER A 35 9.49 -3.77 38.49
CA SER A 35 10.86 -3.62 38.00
C SER A 35 11.73 -2.96 39.07
N ARG A 36 12.97 -3.43 39.21
CA ARG A 36 14.03 -2.88 40.10
C ARG A 36 14.36 -1.40 39.83
N LEU A 37 13.71 -0.76 38.88
CA LEU A 37 13.87 0.65 38.53
C LEU A 37 13.17 1.62 39.51
N VAL A 38 12.28 1.14 40.40
CA VAL A 38 11.52 2.00 41.33
C VAL A 38 12.17 2.16 42.71
N GLN A 39 13.24 1.41 43.01
CA GLN A 39 14.06 1.61 44.22
C GLN A 39 15.32 2.47 44.00
N ALA A 40 15.68 2.78 42.75
CA ALA A 40 16.87 3.59 42.42
C ALA A 40 16.59 5.10 42.35
N THR A 41 15.32 5.50 42.22
CA THR A 41 14.88 6.90 42.10
C THR A 41 15.07 7.76 43.35
N PRO A 42 14.84 7.28 44.60
CA PRO A 42 15.10 8.12 45.78
C PRO A 42 16.60 8.27 46.10
N VAL A 43 17.44 7.30 45.70
CA VAL A 43 18.90 7.37 45.88
C VAL A 43 19.53 8.39 44.93
N PHE A 44 19.06 8.46 43.68
CA PHE A 44 19.56 9.44 42.71
C PHE A 44 19.16 10.88 43.06
N MET A 45 17.95 11.07 43.58
CA MET A 45 17.47 12.37 44.07
C MET A 45 18.21 12.84 45.33
N ALA A 46 18.63 11.92 46.21
CA ALA A 46 19.43 12.28 47.39
C ALA A 46 20.86 12.69 47.01
N VAL A 47 21.48 12.03 46.01
CA VAL A 47 22.84 12.35 45.54
C VAL A 47 22.89 13.70 44.81
N THR A 48 21.86 14.04 44.02
CA THR A 48 21.79 15.35 43.34
C THR A 48 21.50 16.50 44.30
N LEU A 49 20.74 16.27 45.38
CA LEU A 49 20.51 17.26 46.44
C LEU A 49 21.78 17.55 47.25
N VAL A 50 22.57 16.52 47.57
CA VAL A 50 23.87 16.68 48.25
C VAL A 50 24.88 17.41 47.36
N PHE A 51 24.95 17.08 46.07
CA PHE A 51 25.82 17.80 45.13
C PHE A 51 25.41 19.27 44.95
N SER A 52 24.10 19.55 44.94
CA SER A 52 23.57 20.92 44.83
C SER A 52 23.83 21.74 46.09
N LEU A 53 23.81 21.11 47.27
CA LEU A 53 24.14 21.78 48.54
C LEU A 53 25.65 22.02 48.69
N VAL A 54 26.50 21.12 48.17
CA VAL A 54 27.96 21.30 48.14
C VAL A 54 28.37 22.39 47.15
N THR A 55 27.72 22.51 45.99
CA THR A 55 27.97 23.61 45.05
C THR A 55 27.48 24.96 45.59
N LEU A 56 26.35 24.98 46.33
CA LEU A 56 25.90 26.18 47.03
C LEU A 56 26.89 26.59 48.15
N PHE A 57 27.42 25.62 48.91
CA PHE A 57 28.41 25.88 49.96
C PHE A 57 29.75 26.40 49.39
N LEU A 58 30.17 25.90 48.22
CA LEU A 58 31.36 26.40 47.52
C LEU A 58 31.15 27.81 46.92
N MET A 59 29.93 28.14 46.47
CA MET A 59 29.57 29.49 46.03
C MET A 59 29.48 30.49 47.19
N VAL A 60 29.01 30.06 48.37
CA VAL A 60 28.93 30.91 49.58
C VAL A 60 30.32 31.14 50.22
N GLN A 61 31.25 30.19 50.11
CA GLN A 61 32.66 30.35 50.52
C GLN A 61 33.44 31.32 49.61
N GLN A 62 33.01 31.55 48.36
CA GLN A 62 33.63 32.52 47.45
C GLN A 62 33.16 33.97 47.66
N HIS A 63 32.15 34.21 48.49
CA HIS A 63 31.62 35.57 48.74
C HIS A 63 31.93 36.17 50.11
N THR A 64 32.85 35.59 50.88
CA THR A 64 33.38 36.22 52.11
C THR A 64 34.91 36.23 52.11
N ARG A 65 35.49 37.22 51.42
CA ARG A 65 36.80 37.78 51.80
C ARG A 65 36.75 39.30 51.87
N PRO A 66 37.39 39.90 52.90
CA PRO A 66 37.31 41.31 53.18
C PRO A 66 38.11 42.12 52.15
N VAL A 67 37.62 43.33 51.90
CA VAL A 67 38.33 44.39 51.18
C VAL A 67 39.61 44.73 51.93
N THR A 68 40.76 44.26 51.44
CA THR A 68 42.07 44.87 51.72
C THR A 68 42.42 45.83 50.60
N LYS A 69 42.42 47.12 50.91
CA LYS A 69 42.84 48.22 50.04
C LYS A 69 44.32 48.06 49.62
N PRO A 70 44.71 48.47 48.40
CA PRO A 70 46.11 48.71 48.09
C PRO A 70 46.56 50.03 48.73
N VAL A 71 47.55 49.93 49.62
CA VAL A 71 48.55 50.96 49.94
C VAL A 71 49.62 50.87 48.83
N GLN A 72 49.99 51.95 48.14
CA GLN A 72 51.17 52.83 48.34
C GLN A 72 51.26 53.68 47.04
N ALA A 73 51.74 54.91 46.95
CA ALA A 73 52.41 55.82 47.86
C ALA A 73 52.18 57.25 47.32
N MET A 74 51.54 58.09 48.12
CA MET A 74 51.64 59.54 48.00
C MET A 74 52.79 59.93 48.92
N LEU A 75 53.92 60.37 48.36
CA LEU A 75 55.01 60.92 49.16
C LEU A 75 54.60 62.31 49.64
N LEU A 76 53.92 62.36 50.78
CA LEU A 76 54.03 63.47 51.71
C LEU A 76 55.37 63.32 52.43
N GLY A 77 56.37 64.11 52.04
CA GLY A 77 57.50 64.42 52.91
C GLY A 77 56.99 65.34 54.02
N GLY A 78 56.73 64.74 55.18
CA GLY A 78 56.28 65.42 56.39
C GLY A 78 57.33 66.39 56.92
N ASN A 79 56.88 67.61 57.12
CA ASN A 79 57.39 68.55 58.10
C ASN A 79 56.71 68.22 59.44
N ILE A 80 57.45 68.16 60.56
CA ILE A 80 57.05 68.26 61.98
C ILE A 80 58.37 68.11 62.77
N THR A 81 58.99 69.25 63.13
CA THR A 81 58.99 69.86 64.47
C THR A 81 59.70 69.01 65.53
N ASP A 82 60.72 69.56 66.16
CA ASP A 82 60.54 69.99 67.56
C ASP A 82 61.69 70.87 68.06
N HIS A 83 61.26 71.95 68.69
CA HIS A 83 62.02 72.73 69.66
C HIS A 83 62.46 71.82 70.82
N LEU A 84 63.69 72.03 71.30
CA LEU A 84 64.14 71.55 72.60
C LEU A 84 64.48 72.78 73.46
N PRO A 85 63.85 72.97 74.62
CA PRO A 85 64.29 73.94 75.61
C PRO A 85 65.23 73.25 76.61
N PHE A 86 66.41 73.82 76.83
CA PHE A 86 67.15 73.63 78.07
C PHE A 86 68.07 74.83 78.30
N GLU A 87 67.65 75.71 79.21
CA GLU A 87 68.54 76.68 79.87
C GLU A 87 69.45 75.94 80.86
N LEU A 88 70.73 76.30 80.93
CA LEU A 88 71.30 76.87 82.16
C LEU A 88 72.68 77.48 81.91
N ASN A 89 72.79 78.76 82.28
CA ASN A 89 73.97 79.50 82.72
C ASN A 89 75.25 79.53 81.87
N ASN A 90 75.61 80.73 81.43
CA ASN A 90 76.91 81.28 81.82
C ASN A 90 76.86 82.81 81.87
N HIS A 91 77.01 83.35 83.08
CA HIS A 91 77.41 84.73 83.27
C HIS A 91 78.94 84.81 83.24
N HIS A 92 79.42 85.65 82.32
CA HIS A 92 80.58 86.55 82.40
C HIS A 92 81.83 86.30 81.52
N HIS A 93 82.06 87.34 80.70
CA HIS A 93 83.32 88.00 80.28
C HIS A 93 84.00 87.69 78.93
N PHE A 94 83.76 88.63 77.99
CA PHE A 94 84.74 89.50 77.29
C PHE A 94 85.60 88.97 76.11
N GLY A 95 85.37 89.56 74.92
CA GLY A 95 86.39 89.81 73.87
C GLY A 95 86.38 88.92 72.62
N ARG A 96 85.72 89.34 71.52
CA ARG A 96 85.94 88.77 70.16
C ARG A 96 85.46 89.72 69.05
N GLU A 97 86.37 90.23 68.22
CA GLU A 97 85.99 90.89 66.94
C GLU A 97 87.02 90.71 65.81
N THR A 98 88.24 90.21 66.09
CA THR A 98 89.33 90.14 65.11
C THR A 98 89.45 88.84 64.31
N GLU A 99 88.77 87.76 64.69
CA GLU A 99 88.84 86.48 63.95
C GLU A 99 87.77 86.33 62.84
N MET A 100 86.74 87.19 62.81
CA MET A 100 85.63 87.06 61.86
C MET A 100 85.92 87.71 60.49
N GLN A 101 86.87 88.64 60.42
CA GLN A 101 87.22 89.31 59.15
C GLN A 101 88.04 88.44 58.20
N GLU A 102 88.84 87.51 58.71
CA GLU A 102 89.71 86.67 57.87
C GLU A 102 88.92 85.58 57.13
N LEU A 103 87.87 85.05 57.76
CA LEU A 103 86.93 84.07 57.18
C LEU A 103 86.05 84.66 56.06
N ILE A 104 85.65 85.92 56.19
CA ILE A 104 84.82 86.61 55.18
C ILE A 104 85.62 86.80 53.88
N GLN A 105 86.93 87.04 53.97
CA GLN A 105 87.75 87.31 52.80
C GLN A 105 88.12 86.04 52.02
N THR A 106 88.27 84.90 52.70
CA THR A 106 88.40 83.59 52.03
C THR A 106 87.10 83.20 51.33
N PHE A 107 85.95 83.47 51.95
CA PHE A 107 84.63 83.20 51.36
C PHE A 107 84.38 84.06 50.11
N LYS A 108 84.80 85.32 50.13
CA LYS A 108 84.66 86.24 48.99
C LYS A 108 85.51 85.82 47.78
N SER A 109 86.73 85.34 48.01
CA SER A 109 87.59 84.75 46.97
C SER A 109 86.98 83.51 46.31
N HIS A 110 86.20 82.72 47.06
CA HIS A 110 85.48 81.56 46.53
C HIS A 110 84.27 81.95 45.67
N MET A 111 83.70 83.14 45.90
CA MET A 111 82.52 83.64 45.19
C MET A 111 82.81 84.38 43.88
N GLU A 112 84.06 84.80 43.62
CA GLU A 112 84.43 85.52 42.40
C GLU A 112 84.64 84.61 41.17
N ASN A 113 84.57 83.28 41.32
CA ASN A 113 84.70 82.30 40.22
C ASN A 113 83.34 81.95 39.55
N SER A 114 82.55 82.99 39.25
CA SER A 114 81.14 82.95 38.81
C SER A 114 80.88 82.11 37.54
N SER A 115 81.87 81.94 36.67
CA SER A 115 81.73 81.17 35.43
C SER A 115 81.63 79.65 35.65
N ALA A 116 82.23 79.10 36.71
CA ALA A 116 82.20 77.66 36.99
C ALA A 116 80.80 77.17 37.43
N TRP A 117 80.13 77.93 38.30
CA TRP A 117 78.77 77.62 38.77
C TRP A 117 77.72 77.74 37.66
N VAL A 118 77.88 78.68 36.73
CA VAL A 118 76.96 78.82 35.58
C VAL A 118 77.07 77.61 34.64
N VAL A 119 78.29 77.12 34.40
CA VAL A 119 78.51 75.92 33.57
C VAL A 119 77.97 74.67 34.26
N GLU A 120 78.16 74.50 35.57
CA GLU A 120 77.59 73.37 36.32
C GLU A 120 76.06 73.40 36.35
N ILE A 121 75.44 74.57 36.54
CA ILE A 121 73.98 74.74 36.49
C ILE A 121 73.44 74.46 35.08
N GLN A 122 74.12 74.90 34.02
CA GLN A 122 73.75 74.56 32.64
C GLN A 122 73.92 73.07 32.36
N MET A 123 74.96 72.43 32.90
CA MET A 123 75.19 70.99 32.74
C MET A 123 74.13 70.18 33.50
N LEU A 124 73.74 70.62 34.70
CA LEU A 124 72.61 70.08 35.45
C LEU A 124 71.29 70.26 34.70
N LYS A 125 71.07 71.43 34.09
CA LYS A 125 69.90 71.68 33.25
C LYS A 125 69.86 70.74 32.04
N CYS A 126 70.98 70.54 31.34
CA CYS A 126 71.07 69.56 30.25
C CYS A 126 70.80 68.12 30.72
N ARG A 127 71.24 67.74 31.93
CA ARG A 127 70.95 66.40 32.50
C ARG A 127 69.47 66.26 32.84
N VAL A 128 68.87 67.30 33.42
CA VAL A 128 67.43 67.34 33.72
C VAL A 128 66.61 67.27 32.43
N ASP A 129 66.99 68.02 31.40
CA ASP A 129 66.31 68.02 30.10
C ASP A 129 66.43 66.64 29.42
N ASN A 130 67.61 65.99 29.47
CA ASN A 130 67.78 64.63 28.97
C ASN A 130 66.91 63.61 29.71
N VAL A 131 66.85 63.69 31.05
CA VAL A 131 65.96 62.84 31.86
C VAL A 131 64.49 63.12 31.52
N ASN A 132 64.12 64.37 31.30
CA ASN A 132 62.76 64.75 30.93
C ASN A 132 62.38 64.22 29.53
N SER A 133 63.29 64.28 28.55
CA SER A 133 63.08 63.65 27.24
C SER A 133 62.96 62.13 27.34
N GLN A 134 63.78 61.48 28.18
CA GLN A 134 63.65 60.03 28.44
C GLN A 134 62.31 59.68 29.09
N LEU A 135 61.84 60.47 30.06
CA LEU A 135 60.51 60.33 30.68
C LEU A 135 59.38 60.50 29.67
N GLN A 136 59.50 61.45 28.74
CA GLN A 136 58.51 61.67 27.70
C GLN A 136 58.46 60.50 26.70
N VAL A 137 59.61 59.94 26.32
CA VAL A 137 59.68 58.72 25.49
C VAL A 137 59.04 57.53 26.22
N LEU A 138 59.32 57.37 27.52
CA LEU A 138 58.72 56.31 28.35
C LEU A 138 57.21 56.48 28.49
N SER A 139 56.73 57.72 28.65
CA SER A 139 55.30 58.05 28.68
C SER A 139 54.62 57.71 27.36
N ASN A 140 55.26 57.99 26.22
CA ASN A 140 54.74 57.63 24.90
C ASN A 140 54.70 56.10 24.70
N HIS A 141 55.73 55.38 25.14
CA HIS A 141 55.72 53.91 25.12
C HIS A 141 54.59 53.33 25.97
N LEU A 142 54.38 53.84 27.19
CA LEU A 142 53.27 53.44 28.05
C LEU A 142 51.90 53.72 27.41
N GLY A 143 51.77 54.86 26.72
CA GLY A 143 50.58 55.19 25.93
C GLY A 143 50.31 54.18 24.82
N ASN A 144 51.34 53.82 24.04
CA ASN A 144 51.24 52.81 22.99
C ASN A 144 50.91 51.42 23.54
N THR A 145 51.57 50.98 24.61
CA THR A 145 51.28 49.70 25.27
C THR A 145 49.86 49.65 25.84
N SER A 146 49.32 50.77 26.31
CA SER A 146 47.93 50.87 26.75
C SER A 146 46.95 50.70 25.58
N ALA A 147 47.23 51.33 24.43
CA ALA A 147 46.44 51.16 23.21
C ALA A 147 46.47 49.72 22.69
N ASP A 148 47.65 49.08 22.68
CA ASP A 148 47.82 47.67 22.31
C ASP A 148 47.01 46.75 23.23
N ASN A 149 47.03 47.00 24.54
CA ASN A 149 46.23 46.23 25.51
C ASN A 149 44.71 46.39 25.27
N GLN A 150 44.23 47.57 24.87
CA GLN A 150 42.82 47.76 24.51
C GLN A 150 42.47 47.03 23.21
N MET A 151 43.35 47.04 22.21
CA MET A 151 43.16 46.31 20.97
C MET A 151 43.08 44.80 21.23
N VAL A 152 44.00 44.24 22.02
CA VAL A 152 44.00 42.82 22.42
C VAL A 152 42.72 42.46 23.16
N LYS A 153 42.20 43.34 24.02
CA LYS A 153 40.92 43.14 24.71
C LYS A 153 39.72 43.11 23.74
N GLY A 154 39.75 43.93 22.69
CA GLY A 154 38.77 43.90 21.60
C GLY A 154 38.81 42.58 20.85
N VAL A 155 39.99 42.16 20.38
CA VAL A 155 40.20 40.89 19.69
C VAL A 155 39.77 39.69 20.55
N LEU A 156 40.04 39.72 21.85
CA LEU A 156 39.62 38.66 22.78
C LEU A 156 38.09 38.57 22.89
N LYS A 157 37.40 39.72 22.91
CA LYS A 157 35.93 39.77 22.93
C LYS A 157 35.34 39.22 21.63
N ASP A 158 35.92 39.56 20.50
CA ASP A 158 35.49 39.04 19.19
C ASP A 158 35.74 37.52 19.10
N ALA A 159 36.87 37.03 19.63
CA ALA A 159 37.16 35.60 19.71
C ALA A 159 36.15 34.84 20.58
N THR A 160 35.73 35.41 21.72
CA THR A 160 34.67 34.79 22.56
C THR A 160 33.31 34.76 21.85
N THR A 161 33.01 35.79 21.06
CA THR A 161 31.77 35.85 20.27
C THR A 161 31.78 34.81 19.15
N LEU A 162 32.91 34.67 18.44
CA LEU A 162 33.10 33.67 17.40
C LEU A 162 33.02 32.23 17.96
N SER A 163 33.56 32.01 19.17
CA SER A 163 33.47 30.72 19.86
C SER A 163 32.01 30.35 20.17
N LEU A 164 31.20 31.30 20.67
CA LEU A 164 29.77 31.08 20.92
C LEU A 164 28.99 30.77 19.63
N GLN A 165 29.26 31.51 18.55
CA GLN A 165 28.66 31.24 17.24
C GLN A 165 29.05 29.86 16.71
N THR A 166 30.31 29.46 16.85
CA THR A 166 30.81 28.14 16.45
C THR A 166 30.13 27.03 17.26
N GLN A 167 29.90 27.25 18.56
CA GLN A 167 29.21 26.28 19.41
C GLN A 167 27.72 26.15 19.06
N MET A 168 27.05 27.26 18.74
CA MET A 168 25.67 27.21 18.24
C MET A 168 25.58 26.47 16.91
N LEU A 169 26.47 26.75 15.96
CA LEU A 169 26.53 26.02 14.69
C LEU A 169 26.79 24.53 14.90
N ARG A 170 27.67 24.14 15.83
CA ARG A 170 27.90 22.74 16.17
C ARG A 170 26.63 22.07 16.71
N SER A 171 25.92 22.71 17.63
CA SER A 171 24.66 22.17 18.17
C SER A 171 23.57 22.02 17.10
N SER A 172 23.49 22.98 16.18
CA SER A 172 22.57 22.91 15.04
C SER A 172 22.94 21.78 14.08
N LEU A 173 24.24 21.58 13.82
CA LEU A 173 24.74 20.48 12.98
C LEU A 173 24.51 19.10 13.63
N GLU A 174 24.67 19.00 14.94
CA GLU A 174 24.34 17.78 15.69
C GLU A 174 22.83 17.47 15.63
N GLY A 175 21.99 18.50 15.74
CA GLY A 175 20.54 18.38 15.57
C GLY A 175 20.15 17.90 14.18
N THR A 176 20.68 18.52 13.12
CA THR A 176 20.40 18.09 11.74
C THR A 176 20.91 16.69 11.45
N ASN A 177 22.05 16.29 12.01
CA ASN A 177 22.54 14.92 11.90
C ASN A 177 21.60 13.90 12.59
N ALA A 178 21.05 14.23 13.76
CA ALA A 178 20.06 13.39 14.43
C ALA A 178 18.77 13.23 13.59
N ASP A 179 18.31 14.31 12.97
CA ASP A 179 17.14 14.29 12.07
C ASP A 179 17.40 13.44 10.83
N ILE A 180 18.58 13.54 10.22
CA ILE A 180 19.00 12.70 9.09
C ILE A 180 18.97 11.21 9.49
N GLN A 181 19.49 10.85 10.67
CA GLN A 181 19.45 9.46 11.13
C GLN A 181 18.02 8.97 11.38
N ARG A 182 17.15 9.84 11.90
CA ARG A 182 15.73 9.52 12.11
C ARG A 182 15.01 9.29 10.78
N LEU A 183 15.26 10.15 9.79
CA LEU A 183 14.70 10.01 8.43
C LEU A 183 15.22 8.74 7.75
N LYS A 184 16.50 8.42 7.90
CA LYS A 184 17.09 7.17 7.40
C LYS A 184 16.40 5.94 7.99
N GLY A 185 16.21 5.89 9.31
CA GLY A 185 15.49 4.79 9.97
C GLY A 185 14.01 4.71 9.56
N GLY A 186 13.38 5.86 9.27
CA GLY A 186 12.04 5.91 8.69
C GLY A 186 11.99 5.31 7.28
N LEU A 187 12.96 5.65 6.43
CA LEU A 187 13.08 5.13 5.07
C LEU A 187 13.33 3.61 5.05
N GLU A 188 14.19 3.10 5.94
CA GLU A 188 14.44 1.66 6.07
C GLU A 188 13.18 0.89 6.47
N LYS A 189 12.38 1.42 7.41
CA LYS A 189 11.08 0.84 7.79
C LYS A 189 10.07 0.90 6.65
N ALA A 190 10.01 2.01 5.92
CA ALA A 190 9.13 2.15 4.77
C ALA A 190 9.48 1.11 3.68
N ASN A 191 10.77 0.95 3.37
CA ASN A 191 11.25 -0.07 2.42
C ASN A 191 10.92 -1.49 2.87
N ALA A 192 11.08 -1.80 4.16
CA ALA A 192 10.69 -3.11 4.71
C ALA A 192 9.19 -3.36 4.58
N LEU A 193 8.36 -2.35 4.86
CA LEU A 193 6.91 -2.43 4.69
C LEU A 193 6.54 -2.62 3.20
N THR A 194 7.18 -1.91 2.28
CA THR A 194 6.98 -2.09 0.83
C THR A 194 7.33 -3.50 0.38
N SER A 195 8.46 -4.06 0.85
CA SER A 195 8.83 -5.45 0.54
C SER A 195 7.79 -6.44 1.07
N GLN A 196 7.32 -6.25 2.30
CA GLN A 196 6.29 -7.11 2.89
C GLN A 196 4.96 -7.03 2.13
N THR A 197 4.55 -5.83 1.72
CA THR A 197 3.36 -5.65 0.87
C THR A 197 3.53 -6.34 -0.48
N GLN A 198 4.72 -6.25 -1.09
CA GLN A 198 5.00 -6.89 -2.37
C GLN A 198 4.97 -8.42 -2.27
N ASP A 199 5.51 -9.00 -1.20
CA ASP A 199 5.44 -10.44 -0.93
C ASP A 199 4.01 -10.91 -0.66
N PHE A 200 3.23 -10.14 0.09
CA PHE A 200 1.82 -10.42 0.33
C PHE A 200 1.01 -10.40 -0.98
N LEU A 201 1.20 -9.38 -1.81
CA LEU A 201 0.53 -9.27 -3.11
C LEU A 201 0.93 -10.42 -4.04
N LYS A 202 2.20 -10.83 -4.04
CA LYS A 202 2.68 -11.97 -4.81
C LYS A 202 2.02 -13.28 -4.36
N SER A 203 1.99 -13.54 -3.06
CA SER A 203 1.34 -14.74 -2.52
C SER A 203 -0.16 -14.77 -2.81
N SER A 204 -0.84 -13.62 -2.68
CA SER A 204 -2.27 -13.49 -3.00
C SER A 204 -2.55 -13.73 -4.49
N LEU A 205 -1.69 -13.21 -5.37
CA LEU A 205 -1.80 -13.42 -6.81
C LEU A 205 -1.58 -14.91 -7.18
N GLU A 206 -0.57 -15.55 -6.60
CA GLU A 206 -0.32 -16.99 -6.78
C GLU A 206 -1.52 -17.83 -6.32
N ASN A 207 -2.10 -17.51 -5.17
CA ASN A 207 -3.26 -18.22 -4.64
C ASN A 207 -4.50 -18.05 -5.53
N THR A 208 -4.75 -16.82 -5.99
CA THR A 208 -5.84 -16.53 -6.94
C THR A 208 -5.64 -17.28 -8.26
N SER A 209 -4.40 -17.37 -8.76
CA SER A 209 -4.08 -18.13 -9.98
C SER A 209 -4.37 -19.62 -9.82
N ILE A 210 -4.07 -20.20 -8.66
CA ILE A 210 -4.37 -21.60 -8.34
C ILE A 210 -5.90 -21.83 -8.33
N GLU A 211 -6.65 -20.96 -7.65
CA GLU A 211 -8.12 -21.06 -7.61
C GLU A 211 -8.75 -20.97 -9.00
N LEU A 212 -8.25 -20.06 -9.84
CA LEU A 212 -8.73 -19.88 -11.21
C LEU A 212 -8.44 -21.12 -12.08
N HIS A 213 -7.29 -21.76 -11.88
CA HIS A 213 -6.96 -23.03 -12.53
C HIS A 213 -7.89 -24.18 -12.09
N VAL A 214 -8.23 -24.25 -10.80
CA VAL A 214 -9.18 -25.25 -10.26
C VAL A 214 -10.57 -25.04 -10.87
N LEU A 215 -11.03 -23.78 -10.93
CA LEU A 215 -12.30 -23.43 -11.57
C LEU A 215 -12.32 -23.80 -13.05
N SER A 216 -11.24 -23.49 -13.79
CA SER A 216 -11.11 -23.86 -15.21
C SER A 216 -11.24 -25.37 -15.42
N ARG A 217 -10.56 -26.18 -14.60
CA ARG A 217 -10.65 -27.64 -14.66
C ARG A 217 -12.05 -28.14 -14.30
N GLY A 218 -12.69 -27.52 -13.30
CA GLY A 218 -14.08 -27.81 -12.96
C GLY A 218 -15.04 -27.56 -14.13
N LEU A 219 -14.83 -26.48 -14.87
CA LEU A 219 -15.63 -26.11 -16.04
C LEU A 219 -15.42 -27.10 -17.21
N GLU A 220 -14.19 -27.54 -17.46
CA GLU A 220 -13.87 -28.56 -18.47
C GLU A 220 -14.55 -29.91 -18.15
N ASN A 221 -14.52 -30.31 -16.87
CA ASN A 221 -15.21 -31.52 -16.42
C ASN A 221 -16.72 -31.40 -16.60
N ALA A 222 -17.33 -30.29 -16.17
CA ALA A 222 -18.76 -30.05 -16.34
C ALA A 222 -19.16 -30.06 -17.83
N ASN A 223 -18.35 -29.46 -18.71
CA ASN A 223 -18.58 -29.50 -20.15
C ASN A 223 -18.53 -30.94 -20.69
N SER A 224 -17.59 -31.75 -20.23
CA SER A 224 -17.49 -33.17 -20.60
C SER A 224 -18.73 -33.97 -20.15
N GLU A 225 -19.22 -33.72 -18.93
CA GLU A 225 -20.45 -34.32 -18.42
C GLU A 225 -21.69 -33.90 -19.24
N ILE A 226 -21.79 -32.63 -19.63
CA ILE A 226 -22.86 -32.12 -20.50
C ILE A 226 -22.85 -32.83 -21.85
N GLN A 227 -21.67 -33.04 -22.46
CA GLN A 227 -21.58 -33.78 -23.74
C GLN A 227 -22.03 -35.24 -23.58
N MET A 228 -21.66 -35.89 -22.48
CA MET A 228 -22.10 -37.26 -22.17
C MET A 228 -23.63 -37.34 -21.98
N LEU A 229 -24.22 -36.37 -21.28
CA LEU A 229 -25.66 -36.27 -21.11
C LEU A 229 -26.36 -36.02 -22.45
N LYS A 230 -25.80 -35.15 -23.30
CA LYS A 230 -26.32 -34.89 -24.65
C LYS A 230 -26.35 -36.16 -25.50
N ALA A 231 -25.25 -36.92 -25.53
CA ALA A 231 -25.19 -38.19 -26.26
C ALA A 231 -26.20 -39.22 -25.71
N SER A 232 -26.36 -39.27 -24.38
CA SER A 232 -27.35 -40.15 -23.73
C SER A 232 -28.78 -39.77 -24.11
N LEU A 233 -29.07 -38.47 -24.18
CA LEU A 233 -30.37 -37.95 -24.59
C LEU A 233 -30.67 -38.26 -26.07
N GLU A 234 -29.68 -38.12 -26.95
CA GLU A 234 -29.81 -38.48 -28.37
C GLU A 234 -30.12 -39.98 -28.55
N MET A 235 -29.45 -40.86 -27.80
CA MET A 235 -29.78 -42.30 -27.78
C MET A 235 -31.19 -42.56 -27.27
N ALA A 236 -31.59 -41.95 -26.16
CA ALA A 236 -32.94 -42.13 -25.61
C ALA A 236 -34.01 -41.68 -26.60
N ASN A 237 -33.76 -40.58 -27.32
CA ASN A 237 -34.67 -40.09 -28.36
C ASN A 237 -34.74 -41.03 -29.58
N ALA A 238 -33.62 -41.65 -29.96
CA ALA A 238 -33.60 -42.69 -30.99
C ALA A 238 -34.40 -43.94 -30.57
N GLN A 239 -34.25 -44.38 -29.32
CA GLN A 239 -35.04 -45.49 -28.76
C GLN A 239 -36.53 -45.16 -28.71
N ALA A 240 -36.91 -43.95 -28.29
CA ALA A 240 -38.29 -43.50 -28.28
C ALA A 240 -38.90 -43.49 -29.70
N ARG A 241 -38.12 -43.09 -30.72
CA ARG A 241 -38.53 -43.18 -32.12
C ARG A 241 -38.78 -44.62 -32.57
N LEU A 242 -37.89 -45.54 -32.22
CA LEU A 242 -38.06 -46.97 -32.54
C LEU A 242 -39.31 -47.54 -31.88
N ALA A 243 -39.50 -47.29 -30.57
CA ALA A 243 -40.68 -47.70 -29.83
C ALA A 243 -41.97 -47.15 -30.47
N ASN A 244 -41.98 -45.88 -30.87
CA ASN A 244 -43.13 -45.27 -31.54
C ASN A 244 -43.44 -45.92 -32.91
N SER A 245 -42.42 -46.29 -33.69
CA SER A 245 -42.59 -47.04 -34.93
C SER A 245 -43.18 -48.44 -34.67
N SER A 246 -42.68 -49.15 -33.65
CA SER A 246 -43.24 -50.43 -33.24
C SER A 246 -44.70 -50.31 -32.79
N LEU A 247 -45.04 -49.24 -32.06
CA LEU A 247 -46.40 -48.98 -31.59
C LEU A 247 -47.35 -48.67 -32.75
N LYS A 248 -46.90 -47.91 -33.76
CA LYS A 248 -47.65 -47.73 -35.01
C LYS A 248 -47.93 -49.05 -35.73
N ASN A 249 -46.94 -49.94 -35.78
CA ASN A 249 -47.09 -51.25 -36.43
C ASN A 249 -48.09 -52.14 -35.68
N ALA A 250 -47.97 -52.21 -34.35
CA ALA A 250 -48.93 -52.92 -33.50
C ALA A 250 -50.35 -52.35 -33.66
N ASN A 251 -50.50 -51.03 -33.76
CA ASN A 251 -51.79 -50.40 -33.98
C ASN A 251 -52.39 -50.75 -35.36
N ALA A 252 -51.54 -50.90 -36.39
CA ALA A 252 -51.98 -51.38 -37.70
C ALA A 252 -52.46 -52.84 -37.64
N GLU A 253 -51.74 -53.72 -36.92
CA GLU A 253 -52.14 -55.10 -36.70
C GLU A 253 -53.47 -55.22 -35.92
N ILE A 254 -53.67 -54.40 -34.89
CA ILE A 254 -54.95 -54.32 -34.16
C ILE A 254 -56.09 -53.91 -35.10
N HIS A 255 -55.85 -52.98 -36.02
CA HIS A 255 -56.84 -52.60 -37.02
C HIS A 255 -57.23 -53.76 -37.94
N VAL A 256 -56.26 -54.57 -38.38
CA VAL A 256 -56.51 -55.77 -39.18
C VAL A 256 -57.35 -56.78 -38.38
N LEU A 257 -56.98 -57.03 -37.13
CA LEU A 257 -57.73 -57.94 -36.24
C LEU A 257 -59.16 -57.46 -36.00
N ARG A 258 -59.39 -56.15 -35.87
CA ARG A 258 -60.74 -55.59 -35.77
C ARG A 258 -61.56 -55.88 -37.02
N GLY A 259 -60.97 -55.76 -38.21
CA GLY A 259 -61.63 -56.14 -39.46
C GLY A 259 -62.01 -57.63 -39.51
N HIS A 260 -61.17 -58.52 -38.98
CA HIS A 260 -61.54 -59.94 -38.85
C HIS A 260 -62.71 -60.14 -37.87
N LEU A 261 -62.77 -59.39 -36.77
CA LEU A 261 -63.88 -59.46 -35.82
C LEU A 261 -65.21 -59.02 -36.44
N ASP A 262 -65.18 -57.98 -37.28
CA ASP A 262 -66.36 -57.53 -38.02
C ASP A 262 -66.89 -58.62 -38.97
N ASN A 263 -65.99 -59.35 -39.66
CA ASN A 263 -66.37 -60.51 -40.48
C ASN A 263 -67.00 -61.64 -39.65
N VAL A 264 -66.53 -61.87 -38.42
CA VAL A 264 -67.13 -62.86 -37.51
C VAL A 264 -68.54 -62.44 -37.07
N ASN A 265 -68.75 -61.15 -36.85
CA ASN A 265 -70.08 -60.62 -36.54
C ASN A 265 -71.06 -60.77 -37.72
N ASP A 266 -70.59 -60.61 -38.96
CA ASP A 266 -71.39 -60.89 -40.15
C ASP A 266 -71.73 -62.39 -40.27
N LEU A 267 -70.76 -63.28 -40.04
CA LEU A 267 -70.99 -64.74 -40.01
C LEU A 267 -71.97 -65.16 -38.90
N ARG A 268 -71.94 -64.51 -37.74
CA ARG A 268 -72.92 -64.71 -36.67
C ARG A 268 -74.32 -64.33 -37.12
N THR A 269 -74.44 -63.19 -37.81
CA THR A 269 -75.72 -62.71 -38.36
C THR A 269 -76.25 -63.69 -39.41
N GLN A 270 -75.40 -64.23 -40.28
CA GLN A 270 -75.78 -65.28 -41.25
C GLN A 270 -76.24 -66.58 -40.56
N ASN A 271 -75.56 -67.01 -39.51
CA ASN A 271 -75.99 -68.18 -38.72
C ASN A 271 -77.35 -67.97 -38.03
N GLN A 272 -77.65 -66.75 -37.57
CA GLN A 272 -78.95 -66.41 -37.01
C GLN A 272 -80.07 -66.59 -38.06
N VAL A 273 -79.83 -66.12 -39.29
CA VAL A 273 -80.76 -66.28 -40.42
C VAL A 273 -80.97 -67.75 -40.77
N LEU A 274 -79.90 -68.55 -40.83
CA LEU A 274 -79.98 -70.00 -41.07
C LEU A 274 -80.80 -70.72 -39.99
N ARG A 275 -80.65 -70.32 -38.72
CA ARG A 275 -81.41 -70.88 -37.60
C ARG A 275 -82.91 -70.61 -37.74
N SER A 276 -83.30 -69.39 -38.12
CA SER A 276 -84.69 -69.05 -38.40
C SER A 276 -85.27 -69.82 -39.61
N SER A 277 -84.47 -70.07 -40.65
CA SER A 277 -84.89 -70.95 -41.76
C SER A 277 -85.08 -72.40 -41.32
N LEU A 278 -84.23 -72.92 -40.43
CA LEU A 278 -84.36 -74.28 -39.90
C LEU A 278 -85.60 -74.45 -39.02
N GLU A 279 -85.91 -73.45 -38.19
CA GLU A 279 -87.15 -73.40 -37.40
C GLU A 279 -88.40 -73.39 -38.32
N GLY A 280 -88.35 -72.66 -39.44
CA GLY A 280 -89.39 -72.68 -40.47
C GLY A 280 -89.57 -74.04 -41.15
N ALA A 281 -88.47 -74.68 -41.56
CA ALA A 281 -88.51 -76.02 -42.15
C ALA A 281 -89.05 -77.08 -41.16
N ASN A 282 -88.73 -76.93 -39.87
CA ASN A 282 -89.23 -77.83 -38.83
C ASN A 282 -90.75 -77.66 -38.58
N ALA A 283 -91.29 -76.46 -38.77
CA ALA A 283 -92.73 -76.22 -38.76
C ALA A 283 -93.45 -76.83 -39.99
N GLU A 284 -92.82 -76.78 -41.17
CA GLU A 284 -93.33 -77.49 -42.37
C GLU A 284 -93.34 -79.02 -42.19
N ILE A 285 -92.33 -79.59 -41.53
CA ILE A 285 -92.28 -81.01 -41.17
C ILE A 285 -93.40 -81.38 -40.18
N GLN A 286 -93.72 -80.52 -39.22
CA GLN A 286 -94.89 -80.69 -38.34
C GLN A 286 -96.22 -80.63 -39.11
N GLY A 287 -96.34 -79.78 -40.14
CA GLY A 287 -97.51 -79.75 -41.03
C GLY A 287 -97.66 -81.00 -41.91
N LEU A 288 -96.54 -81.56 -42.39
CA LEU A 288 -96.53 -82.84 -43.11
C LEU A 288 -96.89 -84.02 -42.20
N LYS A 289 -96.58 -83.94 -40.89
CA LYS A 289 -96.95 -84.93 -39.86
C LYS A 289 -98.46 -84.94 -39.58
N GLU A 290 -99.15 -83.80 -39.64
CA GLU A 290 -100.62 -83.74 -39.53
C GLU A 290 -101.33 -84.27 -40.79
N ASN A 291 -100.77 -84.02 -41.98
CA ASN A 291 -101.32 -84.57 -43.23
C ASN A 291 -101.19 -86.10 -43.34
N LEU A 292 -100.22 -86.73 -42.66
CA LEU A 292 -100.03 -88.19 -42.60
C LEU A 292 -100.97 -88.91 -41.60
N GLN A 293 -101.77 -88.18 -40.81
CA GLN A 293 -102.77 -88.75 -39.89
C GLN A 293 -104.17 -88.90 -40.50
N ASN A 294 -104.40 -88.51 -41.76
CA ASN A 294 -105.70 -88.59 -42.44
C ASN A 294 -105.76 -89.57 -43.63
N THR A 295 -104.85 -90.55 -43.74
CA THR A 295 -104.89 -91.55 -44.82
C THR A 295 -104.47 -92.94 -44.33
N ASN A 296 -105.31 -93.56 -43.51
CA ASN A 296 -105.37 -95.03 -43.33
C ASN A 296 -106.75 -95.51 -42.83
N ALA A 297 -107.80 -94.83 -43.29
CA ALA A 297 -109.09 -95.45 -43.50
C ALA A 297 -109.16 -95.78 -44.99
N LEU A 298 -109.56 -97.01 -45.34
CA LEU A 298 -109.69 -97.56 -46.71
C LEU A 298 -108.46 -98.34 -47.24
N ASN A 299 -108.19 -99.51 -46.64
CA ASN A 299 -107.97 -100.69 -47.49
C ASN A 299 -108.60 -101.93 -46.84
N SER A 300 -109.90 -101.99 -47.08
CA SER A 300 -110.88 -102.98 -46.72
C SER A 300 -110.58 -104.37 -47.30
N GLN A 301 -111.21 -105.39 -46.72
CA GLN A 301 -111.95 -106.35 -47.53
C GLN A 301 -111.10 -107.05 -48.60
N THR A 302 -110.07 -107.78 -48.16
CA THR A 302 -109.57 -108.93 -48.92
C THR A 302 -109.94 -110.19 -48.15
N GLN A 303 -111.22 -110.54 -48.32
CA GLN A 303 -111.77 -111.91 -48.32
C GLN A 303 -112.48 -112.41 -47.06
N THR A 304 -113.75 -112.03 -47.01
CA THR A 304 -114.88 -112.91 -46.65
C THR A 304 -115.05 -114.01 -47.72
N LEU A 305 -115.53 -115.19 -47.29
CA LEU A 305 -116.09 -116.33 -48.07
C LEU A 305 -115.14 -117.51 -48.35
N MET A 306 -115.16 -118.50 -47.47
CA MET A 306 -115.86 -119.75 -47.80
C MET A 306 -116.51 -120.37 -46.57
N LYS A 307 -117.83 -120.53 -46.69
CA LYS A 307 -118.82 -120.96 -45.72
C LYS A 307 -119.22 -122.40 -46.08
N GLY A 308 -119.19 -123.28 -45.08
CA GLY A 308 -120.13 -124.40 -44.90
C GLY A 308 -120.11 -125.54 -45.92
N SER A 309 -119.58 -126.69 -45.50
CA SER A 309 -120.27 -127.97 -45.66
C SER A 309 -119.67 -129.02 -44.71
N PHE A 310 -120.49 -129.43 -43.75
CA PHE A 310 -120.50 -130.73 -43.04
C PHE A 310 -119.27 -131.20 -42.25
N GLU A 311 -119.39 -130.99 -40.93
CA GLU A 311 -119.32 -131.97 -39.84
C GLU A 311 -118.42 -133.23 -39.92
N ASN A 312 -117.73 -133.42 -38.79
CA ASN A 312 -117.43 -134.70 -38.14
C ASN A 312 -116.11 -135.41 -38.50
N THR A 313 -115.02 -134.93 -37.90
CA THR A 313 -114.17 -135.74 -36.98
C THR A 313 -113.31 -134.78 -36.16
N SER A 314 -113.90 -134.28 -35.08
CA SER A 314 -113.32 -133.33 -34.12
C SER A 314 -112.95 -134.10 -32.86
N ALA A 315 -111.65 -134.35 -32.62
CA ALA A 315 -111.11 -134.54 -31.26
C ALA A 315 -109.57 -134.65 -31.19
N GLU A 316 -108.85 -135.06 -32.24
CA GLU A 316 -107.46 -135.53 -32.04
C GLU A 316 -106.32 -134.52 -32.39
N ILE A 317 -106.63 -133.33 -32.93
CA ILE A 317 -105.60 -132.33 -33.35
C ILE A 317 -105.70 -131.02 -32.53
N GLN A 318 -105.94 -131.12 -31.22
CA GLN A 318 -105.91 -129.95 -30.31
C GLN A 318 -104.62 -129.88 -29.46
N LEU A 319 -103.77 -130.91 -29.46
CA LEU A 319 -102.63 -131.00 -28.54
C LEU A 319 -101.29 -130.47 -29.13
N LEU A 320 -101.25 -130.21 -30.44
CA LEU A 320 -100.05 -129.71 -31.14
C LEU A 320 -100.03 -128.18 -31.36
N ARG A 321 -101.15 -127.48 -31.09
CA ARG A 321 -101.27 -126.02 -31.28
C ARG A 321 -100.71 -125.22 -30.09
N ASP A 322 -100.86 -125.75 -28.88
CA ASP A 322 -100.52 -125.04 -27.64
C ASP A 322 -99.00 -124.90 -27.39
N HIS A 323 -98.15 -125.62 -28.13
CA HIS A 323 -96.68 -125.50 -28.01
C HIS A 323 -96.07 -124.41 -28.90
N LEU A 324 -96.75 -123.96 -29.96
CA LEU A 324 -96.21 -122.95 -30.89
C LEU A 324 -96.53 -121.50 -30.48
N GLU A 325 -97.56 -121.28 -29.65
CA GLU A 325 -97.93 -119.94 -29.14
C GLU A 325 -96.90 -119.43 -28.10
N ARG A 326 -96.22 -120.34 -27.37
CA ARG A 326 -95.18 -120.00 -26.37
C ARG A 326 -93.86 -119.53 -26.96
N ALA A 327 -93.53 -119.93 -28.19
CA ALA A 327 -92.30 -119.51 -28.87
C ALA A 327 -92.42 -118.11 -29.53
N GLY A 328 -93.64 -117.65 -29.83
CA GLY A 328 -93.89 -116.31 -30.39
C GLY A 328 -93.75 -115.18 -29.37
N ASP A 329 -94.15 -115.44 -28.11
CA ASP A 329 -94.09 -114.45 -27.03
C ASP A 329 -92.65 -114.14 -26.59
N GLU A 330 -91.72 -115.11 -26.67
CA GLU A 330 -90.29 -114.90 -26.41
C GLU A 330 -89.62 -114.04 -27.50
N ILE A 331 -90.05 -114.16 -28.77
CA ILE A 331 -89.53 -113.34 -29.89
C ILE A 331 -89.97 -111.87 -29.74
N HIS A 332 -91.20 -111.61 -29.27
CA HIS A 332 -91.67 -110.25 -29.00
C HIS A 332 -90.99 -109.61 -27.77
N LEU A 333 -90.61 -110.40 -26.77
CA LEU A 333 -89.83 -109.95 -25.60
C LEU A 333 -88.39 -109.59 -25.99
N LEU A 334 -87.76 -110.38 -26.85
CA LEU A 334 -86.42 -110.09 -27.39
C LEU A 334 -86.41 -108.84 -28.29
N LYS A 335 -87.44 -108.64 -29.13
CA LYS A 335 -87.55 -107.43 -29.98
C LYS A 335 -87.72 -106.16 -29.15
N ARG A 336 -88.55 -106.19 -28.10
CA ARG A 336 -88.72 -105.06 -27.17
C ARG A 336 -87.43 -104.77 -26.39
N GLY A 337 -86.70 -105.81 -26.00
CA GLY A 337 -85.36 -105.67 -25.39
C GLY A 337 -84.37 -104.99 -26.34
N LEU A 338 -84.35 -105.36 -27.62
CA LEU A 338 -83.46 -104.79 -28.62
C LEU A 338 -83.79 -103.33 -28.96
N GLU A 339 -85.07 -102.97 -29.09
CA GLU A 339 -85.50 -101.57 -29.25
C GLU A 339 -85.10 -100.71 -28.04
N THR A 340 -85.24 -101.25 -26.82
CA THR A 340 -84.81 -100.57 -25.59
C THR A 340 -83.28 -100.35 -25.56
N VAL A 341 -82.49 -101.39 -25.85
CA VAL A 341 -81.02 -101.29 -25.93
C VAL A 341 -80.59 -100.30 -27.01
N THR A 342 -81.29 -100.24 -28.15
CA THR A 342 -80.97 -99.28 -29.22
C THR A 342 -81.22 -97.83 -28.77
N THR A 343 -82.30 -97.56 -28.03
CA THR A 343 -82.56 -96.23 -27.47
C THR A 343 -81.56 -95.83 -26.38
N GLU A 344 -81.13 -96.78 -25.54
CA GLU A 344 -80.08 -96.57 -24.54
C GLU A 344 -78.74 -96.24 -25.21
N VAL A 345 -78.38 -96.94 -26.29
CA VAL A 345 -77.15 -96.67 -27.07
C VAL A 345 -77.20 -95.30 -27.75
N GLN A 346 -78.32 -94.91 -28.37
CA GLN A 346 -78.46 -93.55 -28.95
C GLN A 346 -78.36 -92.45 -27.89
N ARG A 347 -78.93 -92.67 -26.70
CA ARG A 347 -78.82 -91.74 -25.57
C ARG A 347 -77.39 -91.68 -25.02
N ALA A 348 -76.69 -92.81 -24.94
CA ALA A 348 -75.29 -92.86 -24.54
C ALA A 348 -74.38 -92.16 -25.56
N ASN A 349 -74.65 -92.31 -26.86
CA ASN A 349 -73.90 -91.64 -27.93
C ASN A 349 -74.12 -90.12 -27.88
N GLY A 350 -75.36 -89.65 -27.69
CA GLY A 350 -75.62 -88.22 -27.51
C GLY A 350 -74.98 -87.63 -26.25
N ARG A 351 -74.84 -88.42 -25.17
CA ARG A 351 -74.06 -88.00 -23.99
C ARG A 351 -72.56 -87.96 -24.27
N LEU A 352 -72.04 -88.86 -25.10
CA LEU A 352 -70.64 -88.85 -25.54
C LEU A 352 -70.34 -87.62 -26.40
N ASP A 353 -71.21 -87.32 -27.37
CA ASP A 353 -71.11 -86.14 -28.24
C ASP A 353 -71.17 -84.83 -27.42
N GLN A 354 -72.04 -84.78 -26.40
CA GLN A 354 -72.10 -83.66 -25.45
C GLN A 354 -70.79 -83.53 -24.65
N THR A 355 -70.21 -84.64 -24.21
CA THR A 355 -68.95 -84.65 -23.46
C THR A 355 -67.77 -84.20 -24.33
N ASP A 356 -67.74 -84.59 -25.60
CA ASP A 356 -66.73 -84.13 -26.57
C ASP A 356 -66.87 -82.63 -26.87
N ALA A 357 -68.10 -82.12 -26.99
CA ALA A 357 -68.34 -80.68 -27.15
C ALA A 357 -67.88 -79.87 -25.93
N GLU A 358 -68.16 -80.35 -24.72
CA GLU A 358 -67.68 -79.73 -23.47
C GLU A 358 -66.15 -79.76 -23.35
N PHE A 359 -65.49 -80.84 -23.79
CA PHE A 359 -64.03 -80.96 -23.81
C PHE A 359 -63.38 -79.96 -24.78
N LEU A 360 -63.98 -79.72 -25.95
CA LEU A 360 -63.49 -78.72 -26.90
C LEU A 360 -63.62 -77.29 -26.35
N VAL A 361 -64.71 -76.99 -25.61
CA VAL A 361 -64.87 -75.70 -24.92
C VAL A 361 -63.80 -75.54 -23.84
N PHE A 362 -63.59 -76.56 -23.01
CA PHE A 362 -62.56 -76.54 -21.97
C PHE A 362 -61.15 -76.36 -22.56
N LYS A 363 -60.86 -76.97 -23.71
CA LYS A 363 -59.61 -76.79 -24.45
C LYS A 363 -59.42 -75.34 -24.92
N ALA A 364 -60.45 -74.72 -25.48
CA ALA A 364 -60.39 -73.32 -25.91
C ALA A 364 -60.21 -72.35 -24.72
N GLU A 365 -60.85 -72.62 -23.59
CA GLU A 365 -60.66 -71.86 -22.35
C GLU A 365 -59.22 -71.99 -21.81
N MET A 366 -58.62 -73.19 -21.91
CA MET A 366 -57.23 -73.43 -21.51
C MET A 366 -56.23 -72.71 -22.43
N GLU A 367 -56.48 -72.63 -23.74
CA GLU A 367 -55.68 -71.84 -24.68
C GLU A 367 -55.78 -70.33 -24.37
N ASN A 368 -56.96 -69.83 -24.02
CA ASN A 368 -57.14 -68.44 -23.55
C ASN A 368 -56.39 -68.18 -22.24
N ALA A 369 -56.42 -69.11 -21.29
CA ALA A 369 -55.66 -69.00 -20.05
C ALA A 369 -54.14 -68.96 -20.29
N SER A 370 -53.64 -69.73 -21.26
CA SER A 370 -52.23 -69.70 -21.66
C SER A 370 -51.82 -68.35 -22.27
N THR A 371 -52.71 -67.76 -23.08
CA THR A 371 -52.51 -66.43 -23.69
C THR A 371 -52.50 -65.33 -22.62
N LEU A 372 -53.41 -65.42 -21.65
CA LEU A 372 -53.46 -64.50 -20.52
C LEU A 372 -52.17 -64.57 -19.68
N ASN A 373 -51.66 -65.78 -19.43
CA ASN A 373 -50.40 -65.97 -18.73
C ASN A 373 -49.20 -65.36 -19.47
N ALA A 374 -49.16 -65.47 -20.81
CA ALA A 374 -48.13 -64.82 -21.62
C ALA A 374 -48.19 -63.29 -21.51
N GLN A 375 -49.40 -62.69 -21.54
CA GLN A 375 -49.59 -61.25 -21.35
C GLN A 375 -49.14 -60.78 -19.95
N VAL A 376 -49.44 -61.55 -18.91
CA VAL A 376 -48.98 -61.25 -17.53
C VAL A 376 -47.45 -61.27 -17.44
N GLN A 377 -46.77 -62.17 -18.15
CA GLN A 377 -45.30 -62.19 -18.17
C GLN A 377 -44.71 -60.96 -18.86
N VAL A 378 -45.29 -60.53 -20.00
CA VAL A 378 -44.88 -59.30 -20.69
C VAL A 378 -45.07 -58.09 -19.77
N LEU A 379 -46.24 -57.96 -19.16
CA LEU A 379 -46.55 -56.87 -18.22
C LEU A 379 -45.56 -56.83 -17.05
N ASN A 380 -45.18 -57.99 -16.51
CA ASN A 380 -44.18 -58.10 -15.44
C ASN A 380 -42.78 -57.67 -15.92
N GLY A 381 -42.43 -57.96 -17.18
CA GLY A 381 -41.23 -57.46 -17.83
C GLY A 381 -41.23 -55.93 -17.94
N ASP A 382 -42.33 -55.36 -18.40
CA ASP A 382 -42.52 -53.91 -18.52
C ASP A 382 -42.46 -53.23 -17.15
N MET A 383 -43.08 -53.83 -16.12
CA MET A 383 -43.04 -53.30 -14.75
C MET A 383 -41.62 -53.31 -14.18
N LYS A 384 -40.80 -54.31 -14.51
CA LYS A 384 -39.36 -54.32 -14.16
C LYS A 384 -38.57 -53.24 -14.92
N ASN A 385 -38.88 -52.98 -16.18
CA ASN A 385 -38.27 -51.91 -16.96
C ASN A 385 -38.61 -50.53 -16.39
N ALA A 386 -39.89 -50.26 -16.14
CA ALA A 386 -40.37 -49.02 -15.55
C ALA A 386 -39.71 -48.76 -14.17
N ARG A 387 -39.52 -49.80 -13.36
CA ARG A 387 -38.80 -49.70 -12.08
C ARG A 387 -37.34 -49.28 -12.26
N ARG A 388 -36.65 -49.81 -13.29
CA ARG A 388 -35.26 -49.42 -13.63
C ARG A 388 -35.18 -47.97 -14.09
N GLU A 389 -36.13 -47.51 -14.90
CA GLU A 389 -36.20 -46.13 -15.35
C GLU A 389 -36.45 -45.16 -14.19
N ILE A 390 -37.39 -45.47 -13.30
CA ILE A 390 -37.66 -44.67 -12.09
C ILE A 390 -36.41 -44.56 -11.20
N GLN A 391 -35.65 -45.64 -11.04
CA GLN A 391 -34.39 -45.58 -10.28
C GLN A 391 -33.33 -44.71 -10.97
N THR A 392 -33.29 -44.73 -12.30
CA THR A 392 -32.36 -43.91 -13.08
C THR A 392 -32.73 -42.43 -12.97
N LEU A 393 -34.03 -42.10 -13.11
CA LEU A 393 -34.56 -40.76 -12.88
C LEU A 393 -34.29 -40.27 -11.46
N LYS A 394 -34.46 -41.12 -10.44
CA LYS A 394 -34.16 -40.77 -9.04
C LYS A 394 -32.69 -40.41 -8.84
N ARG A 395 -31.78 -41.09 -9.53
CA ARG A 395 -30.34 -40.77 -9.50
C ARG A 395 -30.06 -39.45 -10.22
N GLY A 396 -30.67 -39.24 -11.39
CA GLY A 396 -30.61 -37.97 -12.11
C GLY A 396 -31.08 -36.79 -11.27
N MET A 397 -32.18 -36.95 -10.53
CA MET A 397 -32.69 -35.94 -9.59
C MET A 397 -31.70 -35.62 -8.46
N LYS A 398 -31.02 -36.63 -7.89
CA LYS A 398 -29.97 -36.40 -6.88
C LYS A 398 -28.81 -35.59 -7.46
N ASN A 399 -28.36 -35.93 -8.67
CA ASN A 399 -27.29 -35.19 -9.33
C ASN A 399 -27.71 -33.74 -9.64
N ALA A 400 -28.96 -33.53 -10.08
CA ALA A 400 -29.51 -32.19 -10.30
C ALA A 400 -29.53 -31.37 -9.00
N SER A 401 -29.92 -31.97 -7.86
CA SER A 401 -29.88 -31.28 -6.57
C SER A 401 -28.45 -30.91 -6.13
N ALA A 402 -27.45 -31.75 -6.41
CA ALA A 402 -26.05 -31.43 -6.12
C ALA A 402 -25.54 -30.27 -7.00
N LEU A 403 -25.98 -30.24 -8.27
CA LEU A 403 -25.66 -29.15 -9.20
C LEU A 403 -26.29 -27.82 -8.75
N THR A 404 -27.49 -27.86 -8.16
CA THR A 404 -28.11 -26.69 -7.53
C THR A 404 -27.24 -26.13 -6.40
N SER A 405 -26.77 -26.97 -5.48
CA SER A 405 -25.88 -26.53 -4.39
C SER A 405 -24.55 -25.97 -4.90
N GLN A 406 -23.98 -26.54 -5.97
CA GLN A 406 -22.78 -25.99 -6.61
C GLN A 406 -23.05 -24.61 -7.23
N THR A 407 -24.21 -24.42 -7.86
CA THR A 407 -24.62 -23.14 -8.45
C THR A 407 -24.78 -22.06 -7.38
N GLU A 408 -25.38 -22.39 -6.23
CA GLU A 408 -25.50 -21.48 -5.08
C GLU A 408 -24.14 -21.10 -4.48
N MET A 409 -23.22 -22.07 -4.39
CA MET A 409 -21.85 -21.82 -3.94
C MET A 409 -21.10 -20.89 -4.92
N LEU A 410 -21.28 -21.10 -6.22
CA LEU A 410 -20.68 -20.27 -7.26
C LEU A 410 -21.21 -18.83 -7.21
N ASP A 411 -22.52 -18.65 -6.99
CA ASP A 411 -23.15 -17.33 -6.80
C ASP A 411 -22.62 -16.62 -5.55
N SER A 412 -22.43 -17.36 -4.44
CA SER A 412 -21.81 -16.81 -3.22
C SER A 412 -20.37 -16.33 -3.47
N ASN A 413 -19.58 -17.13 -4.18
CA ASN A 413 -18.20 -16.78 -4.52
C ASN A 413 -18.15 -15.58 -5.48
N LEU A 414 -19.04 -15.51 -6.47
CA LEU A 414 -19.15 -14.38 -7.39
C LEU A 414 -19.48 -13.08 -6.64
N LYS A 415 -20.40 -13.13 -5.66
CA LYS A 415 -20.74 -11.98 -4.81
C LYS A 415 -19.55 -11.52 -3.97
N LYS A 416 -18.77 -12.44 -3.39
CA LYS A 416 -17.54 -12.10 -2.66
C LYS A 416 -16.51 -11.44 -3.56
N ALA A 417 -16.23 -12.03 -4.72
CA ALA A 417 -15.29 -11.48 -5.70
C ALA A 417 -15.71 -10.07 -6.16
N SER A 418 -17.00 -9.85 -6.39
CA SER A 418 -17.54 -8.52 -6.74
C SER A 418 -17.31 -7.48 -5.63
N ALA A 419 -17.54 -7.85 -4.37
CA ALA A 419 -17.28 -6.96 -3.23
C ALA A 419 -15.80 -6.63 -3.06
N GLU A 420 -14.92 -7.58 -3.35
CA GLU A 420 -13.47 -7.42 -3.27
C GLU A 420 -12.93 -6.52 -4.39
N ILE A 421 -13.43 -6.69 -5.62
CA ILE A 421 -13.15 -5.77 -6.74
C ILE A 421 -13.56 -4.33 -6.39
N GLN A 422 -14.71 -4.15 -5.73
CA GLN A 422 -15.17 -2.83 -5.33
C GLN A 422 -14.25 -2.20 -4.26
N ARG A 423 -13.78 -2.97 -3.28
CA ARG A 423 -12.78 -2.50 -2.31
C ARG A 423 -11.47 -2.10 -2.98
N LEU A 424 -10.95 -2.93 -3.89
CA LEU A 424 -9.71 -2.61 -4.62
C LEU A 424 -9.84 -1.33 -5.46
N ARG A 425 -11.04 -1.06 -6.00
CA ARG A 425 -11.31 0.20 -6.71
C ARG A 425 -11.24 1.41 -5.77
N GLU A 426 -11.77 1.30 -4.55
CA GLU A 426 -11.67 2.37 -3.54
C GLU A 426 -10.21 2.60 -3.12
N ASP A 427 -9.46 1.53 -2.87
CA ASP A 427 -8.03 1.60 -2.55
C ASP A 427 -7.20 2.21 -3.69
N LEU A 428 -7.56 1.95 -4.95
CA LEU A 428 -6.91 2.57 -6.10
C LEU A 428 -7.14 4.09 -6.13
N GLU A 429 -8.36 4.55 -5.85
CA GLU A 429 -8.65 5.99 -5.81
C GLU A 429 -7.94 6.69 -4.65
N THR A 430 -7.84 6.06 -3.47
CA THR A 430 -7.03 6.61 -2.37
C THR A 430 -5.54 6.67 -2.71
N THR A 431 -5.02 5.65 -3.40
CA THR A 431 -3.62 5.63 -3.86
C THR A 431 -3.34 6.74 -4.88
N LYS A 432 -4.27 7.03 -5.79
CA LYS A 432 -4.16 8.17 -6.71
C LYS A 432 -4.12 9.49 -5.96
N ALA A 433 -4.96 9.68 -4.94
CA ALA A 433 -4.97 10.89 -4.12
C ALA A 433 -3.62 11.09 -3.41
N LEU A 434 -3.09 10.03 -2.78
CA LEU A 434 -1.77 10.05 -2.14
C LEU A 434 -0.63 10.38 -3.12
N THR A 435 -0.73 9.90 -4.37
CA THR A 435 0.26 10.21 -5.41
C THR A 435 0.28 11.71 -5.73
N VAL A 436 -0.90 12.36 -5.78
CA VAL A 436 -0.99 13.81 -5.99
C VAL A 436 -0.37 14.57 -4.82
N GLU A 437 -0.63 14.15 -3.58
CA GLU A 437 -0.02 14.77 -2.39
C GLU A 437 1.51 14.63 -2.38
N ILE A 438 2.03 13.44 -2.72
CA ILE A 438 3.48 13.23 -2.84
C ILE A 438 4.09 14.14 -3.93
N GLN A 439 3.42 14.27 -5.08
CA GLN A 439 3.87 15.14 -6.16
C GLN A 439 3.92 16.60 -5.71
N GLN A 440 2.94 17.02 -4.91
CA GLN A 440 2.90 18.36 -4.34
C GLN A 440 4.04 18.58 -3.34
N GLU A 441 4.29 17.64 -2.43
CA GLU A 441 5.38 17.74 -1.46
C GLU A 441 6.75 17.74 -2.14
N GLN A 442 6.91 16.96 -3.22
CA GLN A 442 8.12 17.02 -4.04
C GLN A 442 8.31 18.39 -4.70
N SER A 443 7.23 19.05 -5.15
CA SER A 443 7.32 20.40 -5.70
C SER A 443 7.76 21.42 -4.64
N HIS A 444 7.23 21.30 -3.41
CA HIS A 444 7.63 22.15 -2.29
C HIS A 444 9.11 21.95 -1.92
N LEU A 445 9.58 20.70 -1.86
CA LEU A 445 10.97 20.39 -1.58
C LEU A 445 11.92 20.91 -2.66
N LYS A 446 11.49 20.93 -3.92
CA LYS A 446 12.27 21.52 -5.02
C LYS A 446 12.45 23.03 -4.82
N THR A 447 11.35 23.74 -4.56
CA THR A 447 11.39 25.19 -4.26
C THR A 447 12.27 25.48 -3.05
N LEU A 448 12.15 24.68 -1.98
CA LEU A 448 12.97 24.85 -0.78
C LEU A 448 14.46 24.68 -1.07
N ARG A 449 14.86 23.71 -1.90
CA ARG A 449 16.26 23.55 -2.33
C ARG A 449 16.79 24.75 -3.09
N GLU A 450 15.99 25.33 -3.98
CA GLU A 450 16.37 26.53 -4.74
C GLU A 450 16.56 27.74 -3.80
N VAL A 451 15.68 27.89 -2.80
CA VAL A 451 15.82 28.92 -1.76
C VAL A 451 17.10 28.71 -0.95
N ILE A 452 17.36 27.49 -0.46
CA ILE A 452 18.57 27.19 0.32
C ILE A 452 19.83 27.47 -0.50
N ALA A 453 19.87 27.08 -1.78
CA ALA A 453 21.01 27.34 -2.65
C ALA A 453 21.26 28.86 -2.83
N SER A 454 20.19 29.66 -3.00
CA SER A 454 20.32 31.12 -3.09
C SER A 454 20.79 31.75 -1.76
N GLN A 455 20.32 31.22 -0.62
CA GLN A 455 20.72 31.66 0.71
C GLN A 455 22.20 31.36 1.00
N GLU A 456 22.69 30.18 0.65
CA GLU A 456 24.12 29.84 0.77
C GLU A 456 24.98 30.78 -0.07
N GLN A 457 24.54 31.08 -1.30
CA GLN A 457 25.27 31.99 -2.17
C GLN A 457 25.32 33.40 -1.59
N LEU A 458 24.21 33.90 -1.05
CA LEU A 458 24.18 35.19 -0.35
C LEU A 458 25.13 35.20 0.85
N GLN A 459 25.14 34.12 1.64
CA GLN A 459 26.01 34.00 2.81
C GLN A 459 27.50 33.96 2.42
N ARG A 460 27.85 33.31 1.29
CA ARG A 460 29.21 33.33 0.74
C ARG A 460 29.63 34.73 0.33
N THR A 461 28.78 35.45 -0.42
CA THR A 461 29.06 36.83 -0.84
C THR A 461 29.21 37.77 0.35
N GLN A 462 28.34 37.65 1.36
CA GLN A 462 28.43 38.43 2.59
C GLN A 462 29.72 38.13 3.36
N SER A 463 30.12 36.86 3.45
CA SER A 463 31.37 36.47 4.12
C SER A 463 32.60 37.02 3.39
N GLN A 464 32.59 37.01 2.05
CA GLN A 464 33.66 37.57 1.23
C GLN A 464 33.75 39.09 1.37
N LEU A 465 32.61 39.79 1.35
CA LEU A 465 32.56 41.23 1.56
C LEU A 465 33.06 41.63 2.96
N LEU A 466 32.68 40.86 3.99
CA LEU A 466 33.16 41.07 5.36
C LEU A 466 34.68 40.88 5.44
N GLN A 467 35.22 39.84 4.80
CA GLN A 467 36.67 39.61 4.75
C GLN A 467 37.41 40.78 4.09
N MET A 468 36.92 41.29 2.97
CA MET A 468 37.50 42.46 2.30
C MET A 468 37.42 43.71 3.19
N THR A 469 36.30 43.91 3.88
CA THR A 469 36.13 45.04 4.82
C THR A 469 37.12 44.95 5.98
N LEU A 470 37.36 43.76 6.53
CA LEU A 470 38.36 43.52 7.59
C LEU A 470 39.80 43.78 7.12
N GLN A 471 40.07 43.63 5.81
CA GLN A 471 41.36 43.98 5.20
C GLN A 471 41.50 45.48 4.92
N GLY A 472 40.53 46.30 5.34
CA GLY A 472 40.58 47.77 5.25
C GLY A 472 39.86 48.36 4.04
N TRP A 473 39.20 47.54 3.21
CA TRP A 473 38.41 48.02 2.08
C TRP A 473 37.10 48.68 2.56
N LYS A 474 36.63 49.68 1.81
CA LYS A 474 35.41 50.43 2.10
C LYS A 474 34.41 50.21 0.96
N PHE A 475 33.16 49.92 1.30
CA PHE A 475 32.11 49.71 0.30
C PHE A 475 31.26 50.96 0.15
N ASN A 476 31.05 51.41 -1.09
CA ASN A 476 30.16 52.52 -1.42
C ASN A 476 29.52 52.33 -2.81
N GLY A 477 28.20 52.52 -2.91
CA GLY A 477 27.50 52.56 -4.20
C GLY A 477 27.60 51.30 -5.08
N GLY A 478 28.00 50.15 -4.53
CA GLY A 478 28.23 48.91 -5.30
C GLY A 478 29.69 48.60 -5.61
N SER A 479 30.61 49.53 -5.32
CA SER A 479 32.06 49.38 -5.57
C SER A 479 32.87 49.30 -4.27
N LEU A 480 34.05 48.70 -4.37
CA LEU A 480 34.99 48.53 -3.25
C LEU A 480 36.21 49.44 -3.41
N TYR A 481 36.49 50.23 -2.38
CA TYR A 481 37.56 51.23 -2.35
C TYR A 481 38.65 50.83 -1.35
N TYR A 482 39.90 50.91 -1.78
CA TYR A 482 41.07 50.74 -0.91
C TYR A 482 41.89 52.02 -0.88
N PHE A 483 42.07 52.55 0.32
CA PHE A 483 42.86 53.75 0.58
C PHE A 483 44.25 53.31 1.03
N SER A 484 45.25 53.47 0.17
CA SER A 484 46.60 53.04 0.49
C SER A 484 47.23 53.94 1.55
N TYR A 485 48.01 53.37 2.46
CA TYR A 485 48.87 54.16 3.36
C TYR A 485 50.28 54.38 2.80
N VAL A 486 50.68 53.53 1.85
CA VAL A 486 51.97 53.63 1.15
C VAL A 486 51.87 54.74 0.10
N LYS A 487 53.00 55.37 -0.19
CA LYS A 487 53.08 56.41 -1.19
C LYS A 487 53.77 55.90 -2.46
N LYS A 488 53.20 56.19 -3.63
CA LYS A 488 53.72 55.80 -4.96
C LYS A 488 53.59 56.95 -5.95
N SER A 489 54.37 56.93 -7.02
CA SER A 489 54.06 57.79 -8.18
C SER A 489 52.70 57.38 -8.75
N TRP A 490 52.05 58.28 -9.49
CA TRP A 490 50.73 57.98 -10.07
C TRP A 490 50.81 56.74 -10.98
N SER A 491 51.86 56.65 -11.80
CA SER A 491 52.08 55.52 -12.71
C SER A 491 52.27 54.19 -11.96
N GLU A 492 53.03 54.20 -10.86
CA GLU A 492 53.22 53.00 -10.01
C GLU A 492 51.96 52.61 -9.24
N ALA A 493 51.17 53.59 -8.83
CA ALA A 493 49.89 53.38 -8.15
C ALA A 493 48.87 52.72 -9.09
N GLU A 494 48.72 53.23 -10.31
CA GLU A 494 47.86 52.61 -11.33
C GLU A 494 48.32 51.20 -11.69
N GLN A 495 49.62 50.97 -11.88
CA GLN A 495 50.16 49.61 -12.12
C GLN A 495 49.85 48.66 -10.95
N PHE A 496 49.92 49.16 -9.72
CA PHE A 496 49.53 48.38 -8.55
C PHE A 496 48.04 48.03 -8.59
N CYS A 497 47.17 49.00 -8.88
CA CYS A 497 45.72 48.75 -9.01
C CYS A 497 45.44 47.69 -10.08
N VAL A 498 46.05 47.82 -11.26
CA VAL A 498 45.89 46.85 -12.37
C VAL A 498 46.40 45.47 -11.97
N SER A 499 47.51 45.38 -11.22
CA SER A 499 48.00 44.09 -10.69
C SER A 499 47.03 43.42 -9.70
N LYS A 500 46.09 44.18 -9.15
CA LYS A 500 44.99 43.69 -8.28
C LYS A 500 43.67 43.51 -9.04
N GLY A 501 43.68 43.64 -10.38
CA GLY A 501 42.50 43.52 -11.22
C GLY A 501 41.54 44.71 -11.09
N ALA A 502 42.06 45.88 -10.72
CA ALA A 502 41.32 47.09 -10.43
C ALA A 502 42.01 48.32 -11.06
N HIS A 503 41.46 49.52 -10.84
CA HIS A 503 42.06 50.77 -11.31
C HIS A 503 42.11 51.81 -10.20
N LEU A 504 42.86 52.91 -10.41
CA LEU A 504 42.70 54.08 -9.56
C LEU A 504 41.26 54.59 -9.63
N ALA A 505 40.71 54.98 -8.48
CA ALA A 505 39.29 55.32 -8.34
C ALA A 505 38.88 56.43 -9.31
N SER A 506 37.74 56.24 -9.98
CA SER A 506 37.06 57.28 -10.73
C SER A 506 36.07 58.02 -9.84
N VAL A 507 35.47 59.08 -10.39
CA VAL A 507 34.40 59.82 -9.71
C VAL A 507 33.27 59.98 -10.70
N ALA A 508 32.25 59.16 -10.52
CA ALA A 508 31.05 59.08 -11.36
C ALA A 508 29.85 59.82 -10.75
N SER A 509 29.83 60.08 -9.44
CA SER A 509 28.74 60.83 -8.77
C SER A 509 29.22 61.80 -7.68
N GLU A 510 28.36 62.74 -7.28
CA GLU A 510 28.66 63.70 -6.21
C GLU A 510 28.75 62.99 -4.84
N GLU A 511 27.93 61.96 -4.65
CA GLU A 511 27.96 61.09 -3.46
C GLU A 511 29.27 60.31 -3.36
N GLU A 512 29.79 59.81 -4.49
CA GLU A 512 31.09 59.15 -4.56
C GLU A 512 32.22 60.14 -4.25
N GLN A 513 32.18 61.36 -4.81
CA GLN A 513 33.15 62.41 -4.48
C GLN A 513 33.14 62.72 -2.98
N ALA A 514 31.96 62.92 -2.39
CA ALA A 514 31.83 63.22 -0.96
C ALA A 514 32.35 62.06 -0.09
N PHE A 515 32.09 60.81 -0.49
CA PHE A 515 32.62 59.62 0.16
C PHE A 515 34.16 59.60 0.11
N LEU A 516 34.78 59.80 -1.04
CA LEU A 516 36.24 59.81 -1.17
C LEU A 516 36.89 60.93 -0.34
N VAL A 517 36.31 62.14 -0.34
CA VAL A 517 36.78 63.27 0.48
C VAL A 517 36.69 62.93 1.97
N ALA A 518 35.57 62.36 2.42
CA ALA A 518 35.38 62.01 3.84
C ALA A 518 36.42 61.03 4.38
N PHE A 519 36.88 60.07 3.56
CA PHE A 519 37.88 59.08 3.97
C PHE A 519 39.33 59.53 3.76
N THR A 520 39.57 60.52 2.90
CA THR A 520 40.91 61.09 2.68
C THR A 520 41.22 62.26 3.62
N GLY A 521 40.21 62.87 4.25
CA GLY A 521 40.38 63.98 5.18
C GLY A 521 41.00 65.19 4.48
N ASN A 522 42.17 65.65 4.95
CA ASN A 522 42.95 66.71 4.29
C ASN A 522 44.15 66.17 3.50
N ALA A 523 44.31 64.85 3.38
CA ALA A 523 45.46 64.24 2.72
C ALA A 523 45.22 64.05 1.21
N TYR A 524 46.25 64.33 0.40
CA TYR A 524 46.21 64.11 -1.03
C TYR A 524 46.31 62.62 -1.36
N HIS A 525 45.44 62.13 -2.25
CA HIS A 525 45.43 60.76 -2.75
C HIS A 525 45.26 60.76 -4.27
N TRP A 526 46.03 59.92 -4.97
CA TRP A 526 45.87 59.69 -6.41
C TRP A 526 44.52 59.05 -6.73
N ILE A 527 43.91 59.57 -7.79
CA ILE A 527 42.73 59.02 -8.47
C ILE A 527 43.02 58.81 -9.95
N GLY A 528 42.13 58.10 -10.65
CA GLY A 528 42.36 57.65 -12.02
C GLY A 528 42.24 58.73 -13.10
N LEU A 529 42.17 60.01 -12.73
CA LEU A 529 41.97 61.11 -13.68
C LEU A 529 43.31 61.50 -14.32
N THR A 530 43.37 61.44 -15.64
CA THR A 530 44.59 61.75 -16.41
C THR A 530 44.25 62.38 -17.77
N ASP A 531 45.10 63.27 -18.26
CA ASP A 531 45.08 63.78 -19.63
C ASP A 531 46.23 63.22 -20.49
N ARG A 532 46.91 62.18 -19.98
CA ARG A 532 48.03 61.53 -20.66
C ARG A 532 47.58 60.97 -22.01
N GLY A 533 48.20 61.48 -23.07
CA GLY A 533 47.92 61.16 -24.47
C GLY A 533 47.63 62.41 -25.29
N THR A 534 46.75 63.28 -24.78
CA THR A 534 46.39 64.55 -25.41
C THR A 534 46.14 65.59 -24.31
N GLU A 535 47.09 66.51 -24.15
CA GLU A 535 47.03 67.57 -23.14
C GLU A 535 45.68 68.32 -23.20
N GLY A 536 45.05 68.49 -22.04
CA GLY A 536 43.73 69.13 -21.92
C GLY A 536 42.53 68.23 -22.21
N PHE A 537 42.73 66.97 -22.64
CA PHE A 537 41.66 65.99 -22.79
C PHE A 537 41.69 64.95 -21.65
N TRP A 538 40.92 65.25 -20.61
CA TRP A 538 40.82 64.42 -19.40
C TRP A 538 40.00 63.14 -19.60
N ARG A 539 40.49 62.03 -19.03
CA ARG A 539 39.84 60.72 -19.02
C ARG A 539 40.14 59.95 -17.73
N TRP A 540 39.29 58.97 -17.41
CA TRP A 540 39.51 58.03 -16.32
C TRP A 540 40.24 56.77 -16.82
N THR A 541 41.15 56.22 -16.00
CA THR A 541 41.92 55.00 -16.35
C THR A 541 41.08 53.72 -16.37
N ASP A 542 39.99 53.69 -15.61
CA ASP A 542 39.03 52.58 -15.54
C ASP A 542 38.06 52.53 -16.74
N GLY A 543 38.12 53.51 -17.65
CA GLY A 543 37.22 53.64 -18.79
C GLY A 543 35.90 54.35 -18.51
N THR A 544 35.67 54.83 -17.29
CA THR A 544 34.48 55.61 -16.94
C THR A 544 34.40 56.88 -17.80
N PRO A 545 33.23 57.23 -18.36
CA PRO A 545 33.09 58.44 -19.19
C PRO A 545 33.37 59.72 -18.39
N PHE A 546 34.27 60.56 -18.88
CA PHE A 546 34.53 61.87 -18.27
C PHE A 546 33.45 62.90 -18.63
N ASN A 547 32.83 63.53 -17.61
CA ASN A 547 31.82 64.58 -17.81
C ASN A 547 32.38 65.97 -17.44
N ALA A 548 32.77 66.74 -18.47
CA ALA A 548 33.35 68.07 -18.30
C ALA A 548 32.41 69.14 -17.69
N ALA A 549 31.09 68.97 -17.80
CA ALA A 549 30.12 69.91 -17.21
C ALA A 549 30.01 69.75 -15.69
N ARG A 550 30.13 68.51 -15.20
CA ARG A 550 30.10 68.14 -13.78
C ARG A 550 31.44 68.38 -13.09
N ASN A 551 32.54 68.03 -13.78
CA ASN A 551 33.90 68.11 -13.23
C ASN A 551 34.54 69.50 -13.38
N ARG A 552 33.74 70.54 -13.65
CA ARG A 552 34.20 71.90 -13.93
C ARG A 552 34.90 72.56 -12.73
N GLU A 553 34.60 72.11 -11.51
CA GLU A 553 35.27 72.52 -10.27
C GLU A 553 36.59 71.78 -9.99
N LEU A 554 36.80 70.60 -10.59
CA LEU A 554 38.07 69.85 -10.49
C LEU A 554 39.13 70.35 -11.51
N GLY A 555 38.69 70.97 -12.61
CA GLY A 555 39.55 71.40 -13.72
C GLY A 555 39.70 72.91 -13.91
N SER A 556 39.21 73.76 -12.98
CA SER A 556 39.27 75.21 -13.18
C SER A 556 40.58 75.83 -12.66
N LYS A 557 41.44 76.20 -13.62
CA LYS A 557 42.64 77.06 -13.57
C LYS A 557 43.98 76.36 -13.36
N GLY A 558 44.67 76.13 -14.48
CA GLY A 558 46.12 75.95 -14.54
C GLY A 558 46.55 75.42 -15.90
N SER A 559 46.85 76.30 -16.86
CA SER A 559 47.64 75.90 -18.03
C SER A 559 49.06 75.59 -17.57
N CYS A 560 49.46 74.32 -17.62
CA CYS A 560 50.86 73.90 -17.53
C CYS A 560 51.13 72.95 -18.70
N PRO A 561 52.18 73.15 -19.50
CA PRO A 561 52.57 72.16 -20.48
C PRO A 561 53.33 71.05 -19.73
N LEU A 562 52.83 69.81 -19.82
CA LEU A 562 53.37 68.54 -19.31
C LEU A 562 52.54 67.95 -18.14
N GLY A 563 51.47 67.23 -18.51
CA GLY A 563 50.97 66.02 -17.85
C GLY A 563 50.43 66.22 -16.44
N THR A 564 49.10 66.25 -16.31
CA THR A 564 48.46 66.67 -15.06
C THR A 564 47.61 65.54 -14.49
N TYR A 565 47.91 65.13 -13.26
CA TYR A 565 47.11 64.18 -12.47
C TYR A 565 46.39 64.95 -11.36
N LEU A 566 45.23 64.45 -10.91
CA LEU A 566 44.44 65.11 -9.86
C LEU A 566 44.40 64.26 -8.57
N SER A 567 44.26 64.96 -7.44
CA SER A 567 44.03 64.35 -6.13
C SER A 567 42.68 64.78 -5.56
N VAL A 568 42.08 63.90 -4.75
CA VAL A 568 40.71 64.03 -4.19
C VAL A 568 40.45 65.34 -3.44
N ASN A 569 41.44 65.89 -2.72
CA ASN A 569 41.29 67.09 -1.88
C ASN A 569 41.76 68.42 -2.52
N SER A 570 42.15 68.42 -3.80
CA SER A 570 42.62 69.64 -4.47
C SER A 570 41.50 70.29 -5.26
N GLY A 571 40.76 71.20 -4.62
CA GLY A 571 40.35 72.42 -5.31
C GLY A 571 41.63 73.18 -5.68
N VAL A 572 42.03 73.08 -6.95
CA VAL A 572 43.13 73.84 -7.58
C VAL A 572 44.53 73.65 -6.96
N GLY A 573 45.36 72.86 -7.63
CA GLY A 573 46.80 72.75 -7.35
C GLY A 573 47.55 72.11 -8.50
N ALA A 574 47.70 72.83 -9.62
CA ALA A 574 48.59 72.42 -10.71
C ALA A 574 50.05 72.59 -10.28
N CYS A 575 50.88 71.56 -10.45
CA CYS A 575 52.31 71.71 -10.72
C CYS A 575 52.85 70.43 -11.37
N SER A 576 53.42 70.61 -12.55
CA SER A 576 54.09 69.66 -13.44
C SER A 576 55.41 69.08 -12.87
N PHE A 577 55.40 68.59 -11.62
CA PHE A 577 56.54 67.96 -10.94
C PHE A 577 56.19 66.64 -10.23
N ILE A 578 55.04 66.05 -10.57
CA ILE A 578 54.32 65.13 -9.69
C ILE A 578 54.75 63.65 -9.77
N ASP A 579 55.34 63.16 -10.87
CA ASP A 579 55.81 61.75 -10.90
C ASP A 579 56.94 61.49 -9.86
N ASN A 580 57.61 62.52 -9.35
CA ASN A 580 58.65 62.42 -8.31
C ASN A 580 58.11 62.53 -6.87
N PHE A 581 56.84 62.90 -6.67
CA PHE A 581 56.27 62.99 -5.32
C PHE A 581 55.34 61.80 -5.06
N PRO A 582 55.79 60.82 -4.26
CA PRO A 582 54.95 59.69 -3.97
C PRO A 582 53.76 60.16 -3.12
N CYS A 583 52.54 59.81 -3.53
CA CYS A 583 51.31 60.04 -2.78
C CYS A 583 50.60 58.71 -2.50
N PRO A 584 49.81 58.64 -1.43
CA PRO A 584 48.76 57.64 -1.30
C PRO A 584 47.86 57.62 -2.53
N TRP A 585 47.19 56.50 -2.80
CA TRP A 585 46.24 56.34 -3.89
C TRP A 585 44.97 55.64 -3.42
N ILE A 586 43.90 55.83 -4.19
CA ILE A 586 42.63 55.13 -3.98
C ILE A 586 42.45 54.16 -5.12
N LEU A 587 42.29 52.88 -4.78
CA LEU A 587 41.96 51.82 -5.72
C LEU A 587 40.46 51.57 -5.65
N SER A 588 39.78 51.48 -6.80
CA SER A 588 38.36 51.09 -6.90
C SER A 588 38.19 49.85 -7.78
N ASN A 589 37.30 48.95 -7.38
CA ASN A 589 36.89 47.75 -8.13
C ASN A 589 35.36 47.66 -8.18
#